data_AF-A0A177M1Z7-F1
#
_entry.id   AF-A0A177M1Z7-F1
#
_cell.length_a   1.000
_cell.length_b   1.000
_cell.length_c   1.000
_cell.angle_alpha   90.00
_cell.angle_beta   90.00
_cell.angle_gamma   90.00
#
_symmetry.space_group_name_H-M   'P 1'
#
loop_
_entity.id
_entity.type
_entity.pdbx_description
1 polymer ?
#
loop_
_entity_poly.entity_id
_entity_poly.type
_entity_poly.pdbx_seq_one_letter_code
_entity_poly.pdbx_strand_id
1 'polypeptide(L)'
;MIGIWGNHSSEFLFVVGVSTLLIFGIPMAIWPIQWAKTLRWLIPSQTDLTVYYGRCLGCVAFVVGVFGVVASGEPTVQSFYFRFLLSCWVLMVAVHIYGALKGIQPITETYEIGFWLSLAMLTLMFWPNIPS
;
A
#
# COMPACT_ATOMS: atom_id res chain seq x y z
N MET A 1 16.46 9.44 8.75
CA MET A 1 15.68 8.18 8.71
C MET A 1 16.63 7.01 8.98
N ILE A 2 16.12 5.86 9.45
CA ILE A 2 16.90 4.81 10.13
C ILE A 2 17.95 4.19 9.20
N GLY A 3 17.59 3.80 7.98
CA GLY A 3 18.55 3.49 6.90
C GLY A 3 19.49 2.30 7.13
N ILE A 4 19.22 1.43 8.11
CA ILE A 4 20.04 0.24 8.40
C ILE A 4 20.22 -0.69 7.18
N TRP A 5 19.28 -0.67 6.24
CA TRP A 5 19.32 -1.40 4.97
C TRP A 5 19.23 -0.46 3.75
N GLY A 6 19.67 0.79 3.90
CA GLY A 6 19.54 1.81 2.86
C GLY A 6 20.29 1.52 1.55
N ASN A 7 21.25 0.58 1.55
CA ASN A 7 21.92 0.12 0.32
C ASN A 7 21.00 -0.75 -0.56
N HIS A 8 19.87 -1.21 -0.03
CA HIS A 8 18.87 -2.01 -0.72
C HIS A 8 17.58 -1.21 -1.00
N SER A 9 17.66 0.12 -1.02
CA SER A 9 16.51 1.00 -1.20
C SER A 9 15.84 0.79 -2.56
N SER A 10 16.63 0.57 -3.62
CA SER A 10 16.15 0.26 -4.96
C SER A 10 15.36 -1.05 -4.98
N GLU A 11 15.94 -2.13 -4.45
CA GLU A 11 15.31 -3.45 -4.39
C GLU A 11 14.03 -3.41 -3.56
N PHE A 12 14.04 -2.69 -2.44
CA PHE A 12 12.85 -2.46 -1.63
C PHE A 12 11.73 -1.78 -2.42
N LEU A 13 12.03 -0.67 -3.11
CA LEU A 13 11.03 0.04 -3.93
C LEU A 13 10.51 -0.81 -5.08
N PHE A 14 11.37 -1.61 -5.72
CA PHE A 14 10.95 -2.52 -6.77
C PHE A 14 9.97 -3.56 -6.23
N VAL A 15 10.33 -4.24 -5.13
CA VAL A 15 9.49 -5.27 -4.51
C VAL A 15 8.16 -4.68 -4.04
N VAL A 16 8.19 -3.53 -3.36
CA VAL A 16 6.97 -2.84 -2.90
C VAL A 16 6.12 -2.38 -4.07
N GLY A 17 6.72 -1.82 -5.12
CA GLY A 17 6.02 -1.36 -6.31
C GLY A 17 5.31 -2.51 -7.03
N VAL A 18 6.04 -3.58 -7.34
CA VAL A 18 5.49 -4.79 -7.97
C VAL A 18 4.41 -5.43 -7.10
N SER A 19 4.65 -5.56 -5.79
CA SER A 19 3.65 -6.13 -4.86
C SER A 19 2.39 -5.28 -4.81
N THR A 20 2.54 -3.95 -4.78
CA THR A 20 1.41 -3.01 -4.80
C THR A 20 0.58 -3.18 -6.07
N LEU A 21 1.22 -3.34 -7.23
CA LEU A 21 0.53 -3.61 -8.50
C LEU A 21 -0.26 -4.91 -8.45
N LEU A 22 0.41 -6.01 -8.08
CA LEU A 22 -0.14 -7.36 -8.22
C LEU A 22 -1.18 -7.70 -7.15
N ILE A 23 -1.01 -7.20 -5.93
CA ILE A 23 -1.88 -7.52 -4.79
C ILE A 23 -3.04 -6.54 -4.68
N PHE A 24 -2.81 -5.25 -4.95
CA PHE A 24 -3.80 -4.20 -4.74
C PHE A 24 -4.25 -3.55 -6.05
N GLY A 25 -3.33 -2.89 -6.77
CA GLY A 25 -3.65 -2.03 -7.91
C GLY A 25 -4.46 -2.73 -9.01
N ILE A 26 -3.92 -3.81 -9.58
CA ILE A 26 -4.55 -4.55 -10.68
C ILE A 26 -5.83 -5.24 -10.21
N PRO A 27 -5.83 -6.05 -9.11
CA PRO A 27 -7.05 -6.74 -8.69
C PRO A 27 -8.19 -5.79 -8.33
N MET A 28 -7.92 -4.69 -7.63
CA MET A 28 -8.97 -3.73 -7.25
C MET A 28 -9.48 -2.91 -8.44
N ALA A 29 -8.61 -2.58 -9.40
CA ALA A 29 -9.02 -1.86 -10.61
C ALA A 29 -9.92 -2.71 -11.53
N ILE A 30 -9.69 -4.02 -11.59
CA ILE A 30 -10.41 -4.91 -12.51
C ILE A 30 -11.60 -5.62 -11.81
N TRP A 31 -11.35 -6.22 -10.64
CA TRP A 31 -12.29 -7.10 -9.92
C TRP A 31 -12.41 -6.74 -8.41
N PRO A 32 -12.87 -5.52 -8.05
CA PRO A 32 -12.88 -5.05 -6.67
C PRO A 32 -13.71 -5.92 -5.73
N ILE A 33 -14.83 -6.48 -6.20
CA ILE A 33 -15.70 -7.33 -5.37
C ILE A 33 -15.05 -8.68 -5.08
N GLN A 34 -14.41 -9.32 -6.07
CA GLN A 34 -13.69 -10.57 -5.87
C GLN A 34 -12.52 -10.36 -4.93
N TRP A 35 -11.77 -9.28 -5.10
CA TRP A 35 -10.70 -8.89 -4.18
C TRP A 35 -11.22 -8.72 -2.75
N ALA A 36 -12.29 -7.94 -2.55
CA ALA A 36 -12.89 -7.75 -1.22
C ALA A 36 -13.37 -9.07 -0.59
N LYS A 37 -13.90 -10.02 -1.39
CA LYS A 37 -14.26 -11.36 -0.92
C LYS A 37 -13.05 -12.15 -0.42
N THR A 38 -11.87 -12.02 -1.03
CA THR A 38 -10.64 -12.68 -0.53
C THR A 38 -10.26 -12.17 0.86
N LEU A 39 -10.56 -10.90 1.14
CA LEU A 39 -10.39 -10.28 2.46
C LEU A 39 -11.63 -10.44 3.35
N ARG A 40 -12.53 -11.37 3.02
CA ARG A 40 -13.71 -11.74 3.83
C ARG A 40 -14.70 -10.61 4.10
N TRP A 41 -14.75 -9.59 3.24
CA TRP A 41 -15.80 -8.58 3.31
C TRP A 41 -17.16 -9.21 3.03
N LEU A 42 -18.15 -8.83 3.84
CA LEU A 42 -19.56 -9.11 3.54
C LEU A 42 -20.00 -8.18 2.39
N ILE A 43 -20.43 -8.77 1.28
CA ILE A 43 -20.79 -8.01 0.09
C ILE A 43 -22.28 -7.65 0.14
N PRO A 44 -22.64 -6.35 0.10
CA PRO A 44 -24.03 -5.92 0.05
C PRO A 44 -24.70 -6.31 -1.27
N SER A 45 -26.04 -6.29 -1.31
CA SER A 45 -26.81 -6.60 -2.52
C SER A 45 -26.58 -5.58 -3.63
N GLN A 46 -26.53 -4.29 -3.29
CA GLN A 46 -26.17 -3.22 -4.23
C GLN A 46 -24.66 -2.94 -4.14
N THR A 47 -23.96 -3.09 -5.26
CA THR A 47 -22.49 -3.05 -5.32
C THR A 47 -21.93 -1.93 -6.19
N ASP A 48 -22.76 -1.19 -6.93
CA ASP A 48 -22.29 -0.20 -7.91
C ASP A 48 -21.34 0.84 -7.31
N LEU A 49 -21.69 1.38 -6.14
CA LEU A 49 -20.86 2.36 -5.45
C LEU A 49 -19.53 1.76 -4.95
N THR A 50 -19.58 0.53 -4.43
CA THR A 50 -18.38 -0.20 -3.97
C THR A 50 -17.46 -0.52 -5.15
N VAL A 51 -18.01 -0.92 -6.30
CA VAL A 51 -17.24 -1.15 -7.53
C VAL A 51 -16.60 0.14 -7.99
N TYR A 52 -17.36 1.25 -8.03
CA TYR A 52 -16.82 2.55 -8.43
C TYR A 52 -15.65 2.99 -7.56
N TYR A 53 -15.83 3.02 -6.23
CA TYR A 53 -14.75 3.41 -5.32
C TYR A 53 -13.58 2.43 -5.32
N GLY A 54 -13.85 1.12 -5.38
CA GLY A 54 -12.82 0.09 -5.46
C GLY A 54 -11.93 0.26 -6.71
N ARG A 55 -12.53 0.59 -7.85
CA ARG A 55 -11.78 0.87 -9.08
C ARG A 55 -10.97 2.14 -8.99
N CYS A 56 -11.54 3.22 -8.44
CA CYS A 56 -10.80 4.46 -8.24
C CYS A 56 -9.57 4.26 -7.36
N LEU A 57 -9.73 3.58 -6.23
CA LEU A 57 -8.62 3.26 -5.33
C LEU A 57 -7.62 2.30 -5.99
N GLY A 58 -8.09 1.32 -6.74
CA GLY A 58 -7.25 0.41 -7.52
C GLY A 58 -6.39 1.14 -8.56
N CYS A 59 -6.96 2.10 -9.29
CA CYS A 59 -6.19 2.94 -10.23
C CYS A 59 -5.13 3.79 -9.52
N VAL A 60 -5.45 4.35 -8.35
CA VAL A 60 -4.46 5.10 -7.55
C VAL A 60 -3.34 4.16 -7.10
N ALA A 61 -3.67 3.00 -6.53
CA ALA A 61 -2.69 1.99 -6.11
C ALA A 61 -1.87 1.45 -7.28
N PHE A 62 -2.46 1.34 -8.47
CA PHE A 62 -1.75 0.98 -9.70
C PHE A 62 -0.67 2.01 -10.01
N VAL A 63 -1.03 3.30 -10.03
CA VAL A 63 -0.08 4.39 -10.30
C VAL A 63 1.01 4.45 -9.22
N VAL A 64 0.66 4.26 -7.95
CA VAL A 64 1.63 4.09 -6.86
C VAL A 64 2.61 2.96 -7.22
N GLY A 65 2.12 1.76 -7.49
CA GLY A 65 2.97 0.63 -7.84
C GLY A 65 3.90 0.90 -9.04
N VAL A 66 3.39 1.48 -10.13
CA VAL A 66 4.20 1.84 -11.31
C VAL A 66 5.31 2.82 -10.93
N PHE A 67 4.98 3.91 -10.25
CA PHE A 67 6.00 4.91 -9.88
C PHE A 67 6.96 4.39 -8.82
N GLY A 68 6.59 3.39 -8.02
CA GLY A 68 7.52 2.67 -7.14
C GLY A 68 8.56 1.88 -7.93
N VAL A 69 8.14 1.19 -9.00
CA VAL A 69 9.05 0.52 -9.94
C VAL A 69 9.94 1.53 -10.65
N VAL A 70 9.41 2.67 -11.11
CA VAL A 70 10.21 3.73 -11.74
C VAL A 70 11.23 4.30 -10.74
N ALA A 71 10.81 4.66 -9.52
CA ALA A 71 11.69 5.20 -8.49
C ALA A 71 12.78 4.21 -8.04
N SER A 72 12.53 2.90 -8.17
CA SER A 72 13.55 1.88 -7.88
C SER A 72 14.79 2.01 -8.77
N GLY A 73 14.64 2.50 -10.00
CA GLY A 73 15.73 2.70 -10.95
C GLY A 73 16.32 4.11 -10.97
N GLU A 74 15.74 5.05 -10.21
CA GLU A 74 16.14 6.46 -10.24
C GLU A 74 16.51 6.95 -8.82
N PRO A 75 17.80 6.88 -8.43
CA PRO A 75 18.26 7.22 -7.09
C PRO A 75 17.86 8.63 -6.63
N THR A 76 17.78 9.59 -7.55
CA THR A 76 17.50 11.00 -7.22
C THR A 76 16.08 11.22 -6.69
N VAL A 77 15.11 10.37 -7.03
CA VAL A 77 13.71 10.51 -6.59
C VAL A 77 13.36 9.60 -5.40
N GLN A 78 14.24 8.69 -5.00
CA GLN A 78 13.95 7.69 -3.97
C GLN A 78 13.57 8.34 -2.64
N SER A 79 14.33 9.32 -2.17
CA SER A 79 14.04 10.00 -0.90
C SER A 79 12.63 10.62 -0.88
N PHE A 80 12.19 11.22 -1.98
CA PHE A 80 10.82 11.73 -2.12
C PHE A 80 9.81 10.58 -2.08
N TYR A 81 10.06 9.53 -2.85
CA TYR A 81 9.14 8.41 -2.99
C TYR A 81 8.99 7.61 -1.68
N PHE A 82 10.06 7.46 -0.90
CA PHE A 82 10.00 6.89 0.45
C PHE A 82 9.14 7.74 1.41
N ARG A 83 9.19 9.08 1.33
CA ARG A 83 8.29 9.96 2.13
C ARG A 83 6.84 9.75 1.73
N PHE A 84 6.59 9.67 0.43
CA PHE A 84 5.27 9.42 -0.12
C PHE A 84 4.71 8.07 0.38
N LEU A 85 5.46 6.97 0.21
CA LEU A 85 5.06 5.66 0.71
C LEU A 85 4.86 5.63 2.23
N LEU A 86 5.78 6.20 3.00
CA LEU A 86 5.65 6.27 4.46
C LEU A 86 4.35 6.98 4.87
N SER A 87 4.00 8.06 4.18
CA SER A 87 2.75 8.79 4.40
C SER A 87 1.54 7.93 4.08
N CYS A 88 1.56 7.20 2.97
CA CYS A 88 0.51 6.23 2.63
C CYS A 88 0.35 5.18 3.74
N TRP A 89 1.44 4.55 4.19
CA TRP A 89 1.40 3.50 5.23
C TRP A 89 0.85 4.01 6.55
N VAL A 90 1.25 5.20 6.99
CA VAL A 90 0.71 5.81 8.22
C VAL A 90 -0.79 6.09 8.10
N LEU A 91 -1.25 6.59 6.95
CA LEU A 91 -2.68 6.81 6.72
C LEU A 91 -3.46 5.49 6.64
N MET A 92 -2.87 4.44 6.06
CA MET A 92 -3.46 3.10 6.06
C MET A 92 -3.57 2.55 7.49
N VAL A 93 -2.54 2.68 8.32
CA VAL A 93 -2.64 2.32 9.75
C VAL A 93 -3.83 3.05 10.40
N ALA A 94 -3.97 4.36 10.17
CA ALA A 94 -5.05 5.15 10.75
C ALA A 94 -6.45 4.68 10.31
N VAL A 95 -6.67 4.41 9.02
CA VAL A 95 -7.99 3.99 8.52
C VAL A 95 -8.36 2.59 9.02
N HIS A 96 -7.39 1.67 9.12
CA HIS A 96 -7.64 0.32 9.63
C HIS A 96 -7.85 0.29 11.15
N ILE A 97 -7.17 1.16 11.92
CA ILE A 97 -7.49 1.35 13.35
C ILE A 97 -8.91 1.87 13.51
N TYR A 98 -9.29 2.87 12.70
CA TYR A 98 -10.65 3.41 12.75
C TYR A 98 -11.70 2.34 12.46
N GLY A 99 -11.51 1.54 11.41
CA GLY A 99 -12.43 0.46 11.06
C GLY A 99 -12.52 -0.63 12.13
N ALA A 100 -11.38 -1.01 12.75
CA ALA A 100 -11.34 -1.95 13.86
C ALA A 100 -12.10 -1.43 15.09
N LEU A 101 -11.87 -0.17 15.48
CA LEU A 101 -12.56 0.46 16.61
C LEU A 101 -14.07 0.58 16.39
N LYS A 102 -14.51 0.74 15.14
CA LYS A 102 -15.93 0.78 14.76
C LYS A 102 -16.54 -0.60 14.55
N GLY A 103 -15.74 -1.67 14.49
CA GLY A 103 -16.23 -3.02 14.22
C GLY A 103 -16.85 -3.16 12.83
N ILE A 104 -16.44 -2.34 11.85
CA ILE A 104 -17.03 -2.29 10.50
C ILE A 104 -16.20 -3.05 9.45
N GLN A 105 -15.06 -3.64 9.85
CA GLN A 105 -14.16 -4.37 8.96
C GLN A 105 -14.00 -5.83 9.42
N PRO A 106 -13.78 -6.78 8.51
CA PRO A 106 -13.48 -8.16 8.86
C PRO A 106 -12.13 -8.30 9.56
N ILE A 107 -11.90 -9.44 10.23
CA ILE A 107 -10.69 -9.68 11.03
C ILE A 107 -9.38 -9.58 10.22
N THR A 108 -9.44 -9.93 8.93
CA THR A 108 -8.36 -9.76 7.95
C THR A 108 -7.87 -8.33 7.87
N GLU A 109 -8.78 -7.37 7.77
CA GLU A 109 -8.46 -5.93 7.72
C GLU A 109 -7.94 -5.42 9.07
N THR A 110 -8.33 -6.05 10.18
CA THR A 110 -7.74 -5.75 11.50
C THR A 110 -6.29 -6.23 11.59
N TYR A 111 -5.96 -7.38 11.00
CA TYR A 111 -4.56 -7.80 10.88
C TYR A 111 -3.74 -6.88 9.98
N GLU A 112 -4.39 -6.19 9.04
CA GLU A 112 -3.68 -5.24 8.19
C GLU A 112 -3.11 -4.05 8.96
N ILE A 113 -3.59 -3.72 10.16
CA ILE A 113 -2.93 -2.72 11.03
C ILE A 113 -1.46 -3.10 11.25
N GLY A 114 -1.19 -4.37 11.59
CA GLY A 114 0.16 -4.89 11.77
C GLY A 114 0.96 -4.92 10.47
N PHE A 115 0.31 -5.27 9.36
CA PHE A 115 0.91 -5.25 8.03
C PHE A 115 1.38 -3.83 7.62
N TRP A 116 0.50 -2.83 7.73
CA TRP A 116 0.82 -1.44 7.39
C TRP A 116 1.86 -0.84 8.33
N LEU A 117 1.82 -1.15 9.63
CA LEU A 117 2.87 -0.79 10.58
C LEU A 117 4.21 -1.40 10.19
N SER A 118 4.22 -2.67 9.78
CA SER A 118 5.43 -3.34 9.34
C SER A 118 6.00 -2.69 8.07
N LEU A 119 5.16 -2.33 7.10
CA LEU A 119 5.59 -1.59 5.91
C LEU A 119 6.14 -0.20 6.24
N ALA A 120 5.54 0.52 7.19
CA ALA A 120 6.07 1.79 7.67
C ALA A 120 7.47 1.63 8.29
N MET A 121 7.65 0.62 9.14
CA MET A 121 8.95 0.31 9.74
C MET A 121 9.99 -0.13 8.70
N LEU A 122 9.61 -1.00 7.76
CA LEU A 122 10.47 -1.42 6.66
C LEU A 122 10.88 -0.20 5.80
N THR A 123 9.95 0.69 5.48
CA THR A 123 10.26 1.93 4.74
C THR A 123 11.28 2.79 5.49
N LEU A 124 11.22 2.86 6.83
CA LEU A 124 12.23 3.57 7.63
C LEU A 124 13.59 2.85 7.65
N MET A 125 13.60 1.51 7.71
CA MET A 125 14.82 0.70 7.75
C MET A 125 15.55 0.66 6.40
N PHE A 126 14.83 0.61 5.29
CA PHE A 126 15.36 0.63 3.92
C PHE A 126 15.59 2.05 3.37
N TRP A 127 15.43 3.08 4.21
CA TRP A 127 15.60 4.46 3.77
C TRP A 127 16.91 4.68 3.03
N PRO A 128 16.94 5.33 1.85
CA PRO A 128 18.14 5.45 1.04
C PRO A 128 19.25 6.21 1.78
N ASN A 129 20.48 5.69 1.73
CA ASN A 129 21.67 6.30 2.32
C ASN A 129 22.28 7.43 1.45
N ILE A 130 21.51 7.94 0.50
CA ILE A 130 21.96 8.95 -0.45
C ILE A 130 21.78 10.33 0.21
N PRO A 131 22.78 11.22 0.16
CA PRO A 131 22.61 12.60 0.62
C PRO A 131 21.44 13.25 -0.11
N SER A 132 20.48 13.79 0.65
CA SER A 132 19.34 14.57 0.15
C SER A 132 19.77 15.93 -0.37
#